data_AF-A0A7X9AZ24-F1
#
_entry.id   AF-A0A7X9AZ24-F1
#
_cell.length_a   1.000
_cell.length_b   1.000
_cell.length_c   1.000
_cell.angle_alpha   90.00
_cell.angle_beta   90.00
_cell.angle_gamma   90.00
#
_symmetry.space_group_name_H-M   'P 1'
#
loop_
_entity.id
_entity.type
_entity.pdbx_description
1 polymer ?
#
loop_
_entity_poly.entity_id
_entity_poly.type
_entity_poly.pdbx_seq_one_letter_code
_entity_poly.pdbx_strand_id
1 'polypeptide(L)'
;MNTSLIGLLGALLFILFLTLSMPVGFAMAIAGCLGFAIISNSTAACYMLTSVFFETFSKYDYTVIPLFIFMGQVCFHSGISKRLFDVAYKWVGRMPGGMASASVAACAAFGAICGSGPATAATMAAV
;
A
#
# COMPACT_ATOMS: atom_id res chain seq x y z
N MET A 1 33.16 -5.76 15.32
CA MET A 1 32.95 -5.62 13.86
C MET A 1 32.49 -4.20 13.58
N ASN A 2 33.07 -3.51 12.60
CA ASN A 2 32.67 -2.14 12.26
C ASN A 2 31.19 -2.10 11.87
N THR A 3 30.43 -1.17 12.44
CA THR A 3 28.99 -0.95 12.22
C THR A 3 28.64 -0.84 10.72
N SER A 4 29.55 -0.29 9.92
CA SER A 4 29.41 -0.17 8.47
C SER A 4 29.38 -1.52 7.74
N LEU A 5 30.16 -2.51 8.18
CA LEU A 5 30.20 -3.85 7.59
C LEU A 5 28.93 -4.65 7.91
N ILE A 6 28.39 -4.49 9.12
CA ILE A 6 27.15 -5.14 9.54
C ILE A 6 25.97 -4.56 8.75
N GLY A 7 25.94 -3.24 8.53
CA GLY A 7 24.95 -2.59 7.66
C GLY A 7 25.05 -3.07 6.20
N LEU A 8 26.26 -3.21 5.66
CA LEU A 8 26.47 -3.71 4.31
C LEU A 8 25.98 -5.16 4.15
N LEU A 9 26.28 -6.04 5.11
CA LEU A 9 25.82 -7.42 5.13
C LEU A 9 24.30 -7.52 5.25
N GLY A 10 23.67 -6.69 6.10
CA GLY A 10 22.21 -6.62 6.23
C GLY A 10 21.51 -6.17 4.95
N ALA A 11 22.07 -5.17 4.24
CA ALA A 11 21.55 -4.72 2.96
C ALA A 11 21.68 -5.80 1.87
N LEU A 12 22.80 -6.53 1.85
CA LEU A 12 23.04 -7.62 0.90
C LEU A 12 22.10 -8.81 1.17
N LEU A 13 21.84 -9.12 2.43
CA LEU A 13 20.85 -10.13 2.85
C LEU A 13 19.42 -9.72 2.45
N PHE A 14 19.07 -8.44 2.59
CA PHE A 14 17.78 -7.92 2.18
C PHE A 14 17.57 -8.02 0.67
N ILE A 15 18.58 -7.65 -0.13
CA ILE A 15 18.56 -7.78 -1.58
C ILE A 15 18.42 -9.26 -1.99
N LEU A 16 19.12 -10.17 -1.30
CA LEU A 16 18.99 -11.60 -1.54
C LEU A 16 17.55 -12.09 -1.28
N PHE A 17 16.92 -11.68 -0.18
CA PHE A 17 15.52 -12.05 0.11
C PHE A 17 14.53 -11.49 -0.91
N LEU A 18 14.76 -10.29 -1.45
CA LEU A 18 13.96 -9.75 -2.54
C LEU A 18 14.08 -10.59 -3.83
N THR A 19 15.29 -11.08 -4.14
CA THR A 19 15.47 -11.98 -5.30
C THR A 19 14.78 -13.34 -5.12
N LEU A 20 14.55 -13.77 -3.87
CA LEU A 20 13.76 -14.97 -3.55
C LEU A 20 12.23 -14.74 -3.61
N SER A 21 11.77 -13.55 -4.03
CA SER A 21 10.34 -13.18 -4.02
C SER A 21 9.68 -13.31 -2.64
N MET A 22 10.47 -13.18 -1.57
CA MET A 22 9.93 -13.15 -0.22
C MET A 22 9.19 -11.82 0.00
N PRO A 23 8.02 -11.81 0.67
CA PRO A 23 7.31 -10.56 0.92
C PRO A 23 8.20 -9.60 1.68
N VAL A 24 8.30 -8.36 1.17
CA VAL A 24 9.25 -7.33 1.63
C VAL A 24 9.21 -7.12 3.15
N GLY A 25 8.03 -7.23 3.76
CA GLY A 25 7.85 -7.11 5.22
C GLY A 25 8.64 -8.16 6.01
N PHE A 26 8.62 -9.43 5.59
CA PHE A 26 9.39 -10.48 6.27
C PHE A 26 10.90 -10.31 6.03
N ALA A 27 11.30 -9.92 4.82
CA ALA A 27 12.69 -9.64 4.51
C ALA A 27 13.25 -8.48 5.37
N MET A 28 12.48 -7.40 5.54
CA MET A 28 12.87 -6.27 6.40
C MET A 28 12.89 -6.66 7.89
N ALA A 29 11.91 -7.44 8.36
CA ALA A 29 11.87 -7.87 9.76
C ALA A 29 13.08 -8.75 10.12
N ILE A 30 13.45 -9.70 9.26
CA ILE A 30 14.56 -10.62 9.49
C ILE A 30 15.90 -9.89 9.36
N ALA A 31 16.13 -9.14 8.27
CA ALA A 31 17.38 -8.42 8.05
C ALA A 31 17.59 -7.32 9.11
N GLY A 32 16.53 -6.60 9.48
CA GLY A 32 16.55 -5.58 10.52
C GLY A 32 16.81 -6.17 11.92
N CYS A 33 16.10 -7.24 12.29
CA CYS A 33 16.28 -7.87 13.59
C CYS A 33 17.67 -8.50 13.74
N LEU A 34 18.16 -9.21 12.72
CA LEU A 34 19.51 -9.80 12.72
C LEU A 34 20.59 -8.72 12.78
N GLY A 35 20.47 -7.64 11.99
CA GLY A 35 21.41 -6.52 12.00
C GLY A 35 21.47 -5.81 13.36
N PHE A 36 20.32 -5.61 14.00
CA PHE A 36 20.22 -4.94 15.30
C PHE A 36 20.67 -5.83 16.47
N ALA A 37 20.40 -7.14 16.39
CA ALA A 37 20.84 -8.13 17.38
C ALA A 37 22.38 -8.23 17.46
N ILE A 38 23.07 -8.08 16.33
CA ILE A 38 24.53 -8.12 16.25
C ILE A 38 25.18 -6.85 16.84
N ILE A 39 24.48 -5.71 16.80
CA ILE A 39 25.01 -4.41 17.27
C ILE A 39 24.76 -4.17 18.75
N SER A 40 23.55 -4.45 19.26
CA SER A 40 23.13 -3.94 20.57
C SER A 40 23.01 -5.03 21.64
N ASN A 41 22.14 -6.01 21.45
CA ASN A 41 21.97 -7.26 22.23
C ASN A 41 20.72 -8.00 21.70
N SER A 42 20.64 -9.32 21.84
CA SER A 42 19.47 -10.12 21.41
C SER A 42 18.17 -9.67 22.10
N THR A 43 18.25 -9.28 23.37
CA THR A 43 17.09 -8.82 24.16
C THR A 43 16.56 -7.45 23.70
N ALA A 44 17.46 -6.54 23.29
CA ALA A 44 17.09 -5.21 22.80
C ALA A 44 16.45 -5.27 21.40
N ALA A 45 16.91 -6.18 20.54
CA ALA A 45 16.31 -6.42 19.23
C ALA A 45 14.86 -6.95 19.34
N CYS A 46 14.58 -7.82 20.31
CA CYS A 46 13.23 -8.33 20.55
C CYS A 46 12.26 -7.24 21.06
N TYR A 47 12.75 -6.35 21.94
CA TYR A 47 11.98 -5.18 22.38
C TYR A 47 11.68 -4.22 21.24
N MET A 48 12.66 -3.95 20.37
CA MET A 48 12.49 -3.08 19.22
C MET A 48 11.49 -3.65 18.20
N LEU A 49 11.52 -4.96 17.94
CA LEU A 49 10.50 -5.62 17.12
C LEU A 49 9.11 -5.38 17.69
N THR A 50 8.94 -5.64 18.99
CA THR A 50 7.65 -5.51 19.68
C THR A 50 7.14 -4.06 19.64
N SER A 51 8.00 -3.07 19.88
CA SER A 51 7.62 -1.66 19.83
C SER A 51 7.24 -1.21 18.43
N VAL A 52 8.00 -1.62 17.41
CA VAL A 52 7.71 -1.30 16.00
C VAL A 52 6.38 -1.91 15.55
N PHE A 53 6.10 -3.16 15.95
CA PHE A 53 4.79 -3.76 15.71
C PHE A 53 3.67 -2.96 16.38
N PHE A 54 3.81 -2.63 17.67
CA PHE A 54 2.79 -1.91 18.40
C PHE A 54 2.52 -0.50 17.85
N GLU A 55 3.58 0.21 17.47
CA GLU A 55 3.51 1.53 16.86
C GLU A 55 2.90 1.48 15.44
N THR A 56 3.20 0.43 14.68
CA THR A 56 2.59 0.18 13.36
C THR A 56 1.09 -0.06 13.52
N PHE A 57 0.65 -0.99 14.37
CA PHE A 57 -0.78 -1.27 14.56
C PHE A 57 -1.55 -0.09 15.18
N SER A 58 -0.88 0.76 15.95
CA SER A 58 -1.49 1.99 16.49
C SER A 58 -1.53 3.14 15.48
N LYS A 59 -1.04 2.96 14.25
CA LYS A 59 -1.14 4.01 13.22
C LYS A 59 -2.58 4.20 12.79
N TYR A 60 -2.98 5.47 12.80
CA TYR A 60 -4.29 5.94 12.36
C TYR A 60 -4.63 5.51 10.92
N ASP A 61 -3.62 5.32 10.07
CA ASP A 61 -3.75 4.89 8.67
C ASP A 61 -4.57 3.59 8.53
N TYR A 62 -4.47 2.66 9.48
CA TYR A 62 -5.22 1.39 9.43
C TYR A 62 -6.71 1.55 9.68
N THR A 63 -7.14 2.58 10.41
CA THR A 63 -8.56 2.92 10.60
C THR A 63 -9.12 3.68 9.39
N VAL A 64 -8.27 4.46 8.72
CA VAL A 64 -8.65 5.28 7.57
C VAL A 64 -8.94 4.43 6.32
N ILE A 65 -8.20 3.33 6.11
CA ILE A 65 -8.42 2.40 4.99
C ILE A 65 -9.87 1.86 4.92
N PRO A 66 -10.44 1.23 5.96
CA PRO A 66 -11.81 0.72 5.92
C PRO A 66 -12.85 1.83 5.81
N LEU A 67 -12.62 3.01 6.38
CA LEU A 67 -13.48 4.18 6.21
C LEU A 67 -13.54 4.63 4.74
N PHE A 68 -12.40 4.66 4.04
CA PHE A 68 -12.38 4.96 2.60
C PHE A 68 -13.03 3.88 1.75
N ILE A 69 -12.85 2.60 2.11
CA ILE A 69 -13.56 1.50 1.43
C ILE A 69 -15.07 1.63 1.65
N PHE A 70 -15.50 1.95 2.88
CA PHE A 70 -16.91 2.16 3.21
C PHE A 70 -17.51 3.34 2.43
N MET A 71 -16.85 4.50 2.42
CA MET A 71 -17.24 5.64 1.59
C MET A 71 -17.36 5.22 0.12
N GLY A 72 -16.40 4.44 -0.36
CA GLY A 72 -16.39 3.84 -1.66
C GLY A 72 -17.64 3.02 -2.00
N GLN A 73 -18.02 2.11 -1.10
CA GLN A 73 -19.21 1.29 -1.23
C GLN A 73 -20.51 2.11 -1.20
N VAL A 74 -20.55 3.18 -0.40
CA VAL A 74 -21.67 4.14 -0.38
C VAL A 74 -21.79 4.87 -1.72
N CYS A 75 -20.68 5.36 -2.29
CA CYS A 75 -20.67 5.99 -3.61
C CYS A 75 -21.08 5.03 -4.75
N PHE A 76 -20.80 3.73 -4.60
CA PHE A 76 -21.24 2.71 -5.54
C PHE A 76 -22.76 2.47 -5.43
N HIS A 77 -23.27 2.18 -4.23
CA HIS A 77 -24.69 1.89 -4.00
C HIS A 77 -25.62 3.09 -4.25
N SER A 78 -25.15 4.32 -4.05
CA SER A 78 -25.89 5.55 -4.35
C SER A 78 -25.98 5.86 -5.86
N GLY A 79 -25.31 5.09 -6.72
CA GLY A 79 -25.30 5.30 -8.17
C GLY A 79 -24.43 6.47 -8.64
N ILE A 80 -23.71 7.14 -7.73
CA ILE A 80 -22.77 8.22 -8.05
C ILE A 80 -21.64 7.69 -8.94
N SER A 81 -21.12 6.49 -8.65
CA SER A 81 -20.02 5.89 -9.41
C SER A 81 -20.39 5.63 -10.88
N LYS A 82 -21.61 5.15 -11.16
CA LYS A 82 -22.13 4.99 -12.53
C LYS A 82 -22.27 6.32 -13.25
N ARG A 83 -22.85 7.33 -12.59
CA ARG A 83 -22.99 8.67 -13.18
C ARG A 83 -21.63 9.31 -13.48
N LEU A 84 -20.64 9.10 -12.61
CA LEU A 84 -19.27 9.57 -12.81
C LEU A 84 -18.63 8.89 -14.02
N PHE A 85 -18.80 7.57 -14.17
CA PHE A 85 -18.33 6.83 -15.32
C PHE A 85 -18.99 7.31 -16.63
N ASP A 86 -20.30 7.53 -16.65
CA ASP A 86 -21.02 8.03 -17.83
C ASP A 86 -20.55 9.43 -18.26
N VAL A 87 -20.24 10.32 -17.30
CA VAL A 87 -19.67 11.64 -17.58
C VAL A 87 -18.26 11.51 -18.15
N ALA A 88 -17.42 10.66 -17.56
CA ALA A 88 -16.08 10.38 -18.07
C ALA A 88 -16.11 9.76 -19.48
N TYR A 89 -17.05 8.85 -19.74
CA TYR A 89 -17.24 8.23 -21.05
C TYR A 89 -17.75 9.24 -22.09
N LYS A 90 -18.63 10.17 -21.74
CA LYS A 90 -19.05 11.23 -22.67
C LYS A 90 -17.93 12.20 -23.05
N TRP A 91 -16.99 12.45 -22.14
CA TRP A 91 -15.83 13.31 -22.40
C TRP A 91 -14.73 12.61 -23.21
N VAL A 92 -14.35 11.40 -22.81
CA VAL A 92 -13.15 10.72 -23.31
C VAL A 92 -13.48 9.57 -24.28
N GLY A 93 -14.73 9.09 -24.31
CA GLY A 93 -15.18 7.96 -25.12
C GLY A 93 -15.18 8.20 -26.64
N ARG A 94 -14.97 9.44 -27.08
CA ARG A 94 -14.92 9.80 -28.51
C ARG A 94 -13.57 9.46 -29.18
N MET A 95 -12.55 9.11 -28.39
CA MET A 95 -11.24 8.69 -28.88
C MET A 95 -11.20 7.17 -29.15
N PRO A 96 -10.39 6.70 -30.12
CA PRO A 96 -10.16 5.26 -30.30
C PRO A 96 -9.53 4.68 -29.03
N GLY A 97 -10.15 3.65 -28.44
CA GLY A 97 -9.84 3.16 -27.10
C GLY A 97 -10.68 3.79 -25.97
N GLY A 98 -11.75 4.52 -26.33
CA GLY A 98 -12.60 5.32 -25.44
C GLY A 98 -13.07 4.64 -24.15
N MET A 99 -13.29 3.32 -24.16
CA MET A 99 -13.64 2.54 -22.97
C MET A 99 -12.50 2.47 -21.94
N ALA A 100 -11.26 2.25 -22.40
CA ALA A 100 -10.09 2.17 -21.53
C ALA A 100 -9.69 3.55 -21.01
N SER A 101 -9.79 4.59 -21.83
CA SER A 101 -9.53 5.95 -21.38
C SER A 101 -10.61 6.49 -20.44
N ALA A 102 -11.87 6.08 -20.63
CA ALA A 102 -12.96 6.41 -19.72
C ALA A 102 -12.80 5.73 -18.35
N SER A 103 -12.36 4.47 -18.28
CA SER A 103 -12.11 3.80 -17.01
C SER A 103 -10.96 4.45 -16.23
N VAL A 104 -9.86 4.81 -16.90
CA VAL A 104 -8.76 5.54 -16.27
C VAL A 104 -9.21 6.92 -15.77
N ALA A 105 -10.01 7.65 -16.56
CA ALA A 105 -10.55 8.94 -16.14
C ALA A 105 -11.54 8.81 -14.97
N ALA A 106 -12.39 7.78 -14.96
CA ALA A 106 -13.30 7.50 -13.86
C ALA A 106 -12.55 7.12 -12.58
N CYS A 107 -11.52 6.26 -12.69
CA CYS A 107 -10.62 5.94 -11.58
C CYS A 107 -9.89 7.17 -11.05
N ALA A 108 -9.39 8.06 -11.92
CA ALA A 108 -8.73 9.28 -11.51
C ALA A 108 -9.69 10.25 -10.79
N ALA A 109 -10.90 10.45 -11.33
CA ALA A 109 -11.91 11.31 -10.73
C ALA A 109 -12.39 10.76 -9.38
N PHE A 110 -12.58 9.44 -9.27
CA PHE A 110 -12.94 8.81 -8.00
C PHE A 110 -11.79 8.83 -7.00
N GLY A 111 -10.56 8.59 -7.46
CA GLY A 111 -9.33 8.70 -6.67
C GLY A 111 -9.12 10.09 -6.07
N ALA A 112 -9.52 11.15 -6.78
CA ALA A 112 -9.52 12.51 -6.24
C ALA A 112 -10.50 12.71 -5.08
N ILE A 113 -11.59 11.92 -5.02
CA ILE A 113 -12.59 11.99 -3.95
C ILE A 113 -12.18 11.11 -2.76
N CYS A 114 -11.68 9.90 -3.01
CA CYS A 114 -11.35 8.92 -1.96
C CYS A 114 -9.89 8.97 -1.47
N GLY A 115 -8.99 9.71 -2.13
CA GLY A 115 -7.62 9.96 -1.65
C GLY A 115 -6.73 8.72 -1.46
N SER A 116 -7.22 7.53 -1.83
CA SER A 116 -6.61 6.24 -1.53
C SER A 116 -6.74 5.29 -2.71
N GLY A 117 -5.59 4.98 -3.34
CA GLY A 117 -5.49 4.05 -4.47
C GLY A 117 -6.15 2.68 -4.23
N PRO A 118 -5.92 1.98 -3.10
CA PRO A 118 -6.58 0.70 -2.85
C PRO A 118 -8.10 0.82 -2.69
N ALA A 119 -8.62 1.93 -2.14
CA ALA A 119 -10.06 2.15 -2.04
C ALA A 119 -10.69 2.44 -3.41
N THR A 120 -10.01 3.21 -4.27
CA THR A 120 -10.43 3.45 -5.66
C THR A 120 -10.48 2.13 -6.45
N ALA A 121 -9.47 1.28 -6.30
CA ALA A 121 -9.42 -0.01 -6.99
C ALA A 121 -10.55 -0.95 -6.54
N ALA A 122 -10.80 -1.06 -5.22
CA ALA A 122 -11.85 -1.93 -4.68
C ALA A 122 -13.27 -1.52 -5.11
N THR A 123 -13.50 -0.25 -5.39
CA THR A 123 -14.81 0.29 -5.78
C THR A 123 -15.03 0.27 -7.28
N MET A 124 -14.02 0.67 -8.07
CA MET A 124 -14.11 0.65 -9.53
C MET A 124 -14.00 -0.76 -10.10
N ALA A 125 -13.34 -1.70 -9.42
CA ALA A 125 -13.39 -3.12 -9.81
C ALA A 125 -14.78 -3.76 -9.60
N ALA A 126 -15.66 -3.12 -8.81
CA ALA A 126 -17.04 -3.57 -8.61
C ALA A 126 -18.03 -2.97 -9.64
N VAL A 127 -17.61 -1.98 -10.43
CA VAL A 127 -18.38 -1.33 -11.52
C VAL A 127 -18.11 -2.06 -12.83
#